data_AF-A0A370S1E7-F1
#
_entry.id   AF-A0A370S1E7-F1
#
_cell.length_a   1.000
_cell.length_b   1.000
_cell.length_c   1.000
_cell.angle_alpha   90.00
_cell.angle_beta   90.00
_cell.angle_gamma   90.00
#
_symmetry.space_group_name_H-M   'P 1'
#
loop_
_entity.id
_entity.type
_entity.pdbx_description
1 polymer ?
#
loop_
_entity_poly.entity_id
_entity_poly.type
_entity_poly.pdbx_seq_one_letter_code
_entity_poly.pdbx_strand_id
1 'polypeptide(L)'
;MSGIERIIEALTAPPPPAAEVVSLDRGTVERALALLESHPDIAQGGPSLCQEVCAFRQAMAEPKVELWAMHSVGPGEVYACLSKEEAEQAAQSLRDAGVKWKESKVARGENVEFWTEWVSEVIPSPWEPAEHFEILAEQEKDEAERLRVLATSLTEEKENLRKALAGMLFAFDDGVGLDWSADLLDYARKLCPAEEFKP
;
A
#
# COMPACT_ATOMS: atom_id res chain seq x y z
N MET A 1 22.67 22.13 -33.24
CA MET A 1 21.79 21.69 -32.15
C MET A 1 22.65 21.24 -30.98
N SER A 2 22.49 21.91 -29.85
CA SER A 2 23.20 21.64 -28.61
C SER A 2 22.70 20.32 -28.00
N GLY A 3 23.55 19.59 -27.28
CA GLY A 3 23.18 18.33 -26.61
C GLY A 3 22.00 18.48 -25.65
N ILE A 4 21.80 19.67 -25.09
CA ILE A 4 20.69 20.01 -24.19
C ILE A 4 19.35 20.05 -24.95
N GLU A 5 19.34 20.55 -26.19
CA GLU A 5 18.12 20.62 -27.01
C GLU A 5 17.60 19.22 -27.33
N ARG A 6 18.50 18.26 -27.61
CA ARG A 6 18.13 16.85 -27.83
C ARG A 6 17.57 16.16 -26.59
N ILE A 7 18.05 16.52 -25.40
CA ILE A 7 17.54 15.95 -24.13
C ILE A 7 16.15 16.51 -23.82
N ILE A 8 15.95 17.82 -24.01
CA ILE A 8 14.63 18.44 -23.82
C ILE A 8 13.63 17.84 -24.82
N GLU A 9 14.03 17.67 -26.08
CA GLU A 9 13.19 17.09 -27.13
C GLU A 9 12.84 15.62 -26.84
N ALA A 10 13.77 14.82 -26.31
CA ALA A 10 13.52 13.43 -25.93
C ALA A 10 12.58 13.31 -24.70
N LEU A 11 12.65 14.26 -23.76
CA LEU A 11 11.81 14.27 -22.56
C LEU A 11 10.43 14.91 -22.79
N THR A 12 10.27 15.69 -23.85
CA THR A 12 8.99 16.35 -24.21
C THR A 12 8.32 15.72 -25.43
N ALA A 13 8.98 14.76 -26.09
CA ALA A 13 8.38 13.97 -27.13
C ALA A 13 7.15 13.22 -26.59
N PRO A 14 6.00 13.27 -27.30
CA PRO A 14 4.86 12.46 -26.94
C PRO A 14 5.28 10.98 -26.93
N PRO A 15 4.83 10.19 -25.95
CA PRO A 15 5.14 8.78 -25.91
C PRO A 15 4.71 8.15 -27.23
N PRO A 16 5.49 7.20 -27.77
CA PRO A 16 5.10 6.50 -28.99
C PRO A 16 3.69 5.92 -28.80
N PRO A 17 2.86 5.90 -29.87
CA PRO A 17 1.53 5.32 -29.78
C PRO A 17 1.63 3.90 -29.20
N ALA A 18 0.76 3.59 -28.24
CA ALA A 18 0.74 2.28 -27.61
C ALA A 18 0.70 1.20 -28.70
N ALA A 19 1.65 0.28 -28.67
CA ALA A 19 1.62 -0.86 -29.57
C ALA A 19 0.29 -1.60 -29.38
N GLU A 20 -0.33 -2.04 -30.48
CA GLU A 20 -1.56 -2.81 -30.41
C GLU A 20 -1.23 -4.17 -29.77
N VAL A 21 -1.60 -4.33 -28.50
CA VAL A 21 -1.38 -5.57 -27.75
C VAL A 21 -2.62 -6.43 -27.89
N VAL A 22 -2.47 -7.58 -28.54
CA VAL A 22 -3.49 -8.63 -28.56
C VAL A 22 -3.23 -9.53 -27.36
N SER A 23 -4.17 -9.57 -26.41
CA SER A 23 -4.14 -10.51 -25.29
C SER A 23 -4.81 -11.84 -25.69
N LEU A 24 -4.18 -12.95 -25.31
CA LEU A 24 -4.75 -14.29 -25.43
C LEU A 24 -4.95 -14.84 -24.02
N ASP A 25 -6.10 -15.47 -23.77
CA ASP A 25 -6.31 -16.14 -22.50
C ASP A 25 -5.39 -17.36 -22.37
N ARG A 26 -4.91 -17.62 -21.15
CA ARG A 26 -3.96 -18.69 -20.85
C ARG A 26 -4.50 -20.06 -21.30
N GLY A 27 -5.80 -20.32 -21.15
CA GLY A 27 -6.43 -21.56 -21.59
C GLY A 27 -6.40 -21.75 -23.11
N THR A 28 -6.55 -20.68 -23.89
CA THR A 28 -6.39 -20.70 -25.34
C THR A 28 -4.94 -20.94 -25.74
N VAL A 29 -3.97 -20.35 -25.03
CA VAL A 29 -2.54 -20.65 -25.25
C VAL A 29 -2.22 -22.10 -24.90
N GLU A 30 -2.78 -22.65 -23.82
CA GLU A 30 -2.62 -24.06 -23.43
C GLU A 30 -3.20 -25.02 -24.49
N ARG A 31 -4.41 -24.74 -24.99
CA ARG A 31 -5.03 -25.52 -26.07
C ARG A 31 -4.23 -25.43 -27.37
N ALA A 32 -3.77 -24.24 -27.73
CA ALA A 32 -2.95 -24.03 -28.92
C ALA A 32 -1.61 -24.77 -28.80
N LEU A 33 -0.96 -24.72 -27.64
CA LEU A 33 0.28 -25.44 -27.35
C LEU A 33 0.06 -26.96 -27.43
N ALA A 34 -1.00 -27.49 -26.82
CA ALA A 34 -1.32 -28.91 -26.88
C ALA A 34 -1.59 -29.39 -28.31
N LEU A 35 -2.29 -28.58 -29.13
CA LEU A 35 -2.52 -28.89 -30.54
C LEU A 35 -1.22 -28.89 -31.35
N LEU A 36 -0.35 -27.89 -31.15
CA LEU A 36 0.95 -27.80 -31.81
C LEU A 36 1.86 -28.99 -31.44
N GLU A 37 1.92 -29.33 -30.16
CA GLU A 37 2.73 -30.46 -29.66
C GLU A 37 2.21 -31.83 -30.15
N SER A 38 0.90 -31.93 -30.41
CA SER A 38 0.29 -33.15 -30.96
C SER A 38 0.48 -33.33 -32.47
N HIS A 39 1.01 -32.32 -33.18
CA HIS A 39 1.18 -32.37 -34.63
C HIS A 39 2.32 -33.35 -35.00
N PRO A 40 2.11 -34.29 -35.95
CA PRO A 40 3.06 -35.35 -36.26
C PRO A 40 4.45 -34.85 -36.72
N ASP A 41 4.50 -33.68 -37.37
CA ASP A 41 5.75 -33.06 -37.82
C ASP A 41 6.60 -32.49 -36.68
N ILE A 42 5.98 -32.13 -35.55
CA ILE A 42 6.64 -31.63 -34.33
C ILE A 42 6.99 -32.80 -33.40
N ALA A 43 6.13 -33.82 -33.35
CA ALA A 43 6.32 -35.02 -32.52
C ALA A 43 7.48 -35.93 -32.97
N GLN A 44 7.92 -35.85 -34.23
CA GLN A 44 8.98 -36.70 -34.80
C GLN A 44 10.42 -36.14 -34.65
N GLY A 45 10.62 -35.05 -33.91
CA GLY A 45 11.93 -34.75 -33.30
C GLY A 45 12.93 -33.98 -34.17
N GLY A 46 12.52 -32.84 -34.74
CA GLY A 46 13.47 -31.82 -35.21
C GLY A 46 13.88 -30.87 -34.06
N PRO A 47 15.16 -30.78 -33.66
CA PRO A 47 15.58 -30.09 -32.43
C PRO A 47 15.54 -28.54 -32.47
N SER A 48 15.00 -27.90 -33.51
CA SER A 48 14.98 -26.43 -33.65
C SER A 48 13.65 -25.82 -34.14
N LEU A 49 12.55 -26.58 -34.19
CA LEU A 49 11.46 -26.30 -35.14
C LEU A 49 10.07 -26.09 -34.55
N CYS A 50 9.99 -25.33 -33.46
CA CYS A 50 8.95 -24.30 -33.36
C CYS A 50 9.45 -23.31 -32.31
N GLN A 51 10.11 -22.23 -32.76
CA GLN A 51 10.43 -21.10 -31.89
C GLN A 51 9.17 -20.61 -31.15
N GLU A 52 8.01 -20.79 -31.79
CA GLU A 52 6.67 -20.58 -31.28
C GLU A 52 6.34 -21.48 -30.09
N VAL A 53 6.62 -22.79 -30.16
CA VAL A 53 6.40 -23.73 -29.03
C VAL A 53 7.34 -23.40 -27.88
N CYS A 54 8.60 -23.05 -28.16
CA CYS A 54 9.54 -22.58 -27.14
C CYS A 54 9.10 -21.24 -26.53
N ALA A 55 8.63 -20.29 -27.34
CA ALA A 55 8.14 -18.99 -26.90
C ALA A 55 6.87 -19.13 -26.06
N PHE A 56 5.93 -19.99 -26.47
CA PHE A 56 4.73 -20.28 -25.68
C PHE A 56 5.09 -20.99 -24.38
N ARG A 57 5.98 -21.99 -24.39
CA ARG A 57 6.43 -22.64 -23.15
C ARG A 57 7.13 -21.65 -22.22
N GLN A 58 7.95 -20.74 -22.75
CA GLN A 58 8.63 -19.73 -21.96
C GLN A 58 7.65 -18.70 -21.39
N ALA A 59 6.71 -18.21 -22.20
CA ALA A 59 5.63 -17.31 -21.77
C ALA A 59 4.69 -17.98 -20.75
N MET A 60 4.46 -19.28 -20.87
CA MET A 60 3.66 -20.07 -19.93
C MET A 60 4.42 -20.48 -18.66
N ALA A 61 5.76 -20.53 -18.73
CA ALA A 61 6.65 -20.74 -17.61
C ALA A 61 6.81 -19.46 -16.76
N GLU A 62 6.42 -18.30 -17.27
CA GLU A 62 6.21 -17.13 -16.43
C GLU A 62 5.18 -17.49 -15.34
N PRO A 63 5.54 -17.28 -14.06
CA PRO A 63 4.67 -17.65 -12.96
C PRO A 63 3.32 -16.98 -13.18
N LYS A 64 2.25 -17.79 -13.12
CA LYS A 64 0.90 -17.27 -13.07
C LYS A 64 0.89 -16.23 -11.96
N VAL A 65 0.64 -14.96 -12.29
CA VAL A 65 0.44 -13.93 -11.27
C VAL A 65 -0.86 -14.30 -10.57
N GLU A 66 -0.74 -15.11 -9.53
CA GLU A 66 -1.85 -15.45 -8.66
C GLU A 66 -2.08 -14.21 -7.80
N LEU A 67 -3.23 -13.56 -8.01
CA LEU A 67 -3.70 -12.50 -7.15
C LEU A 67 -4.16 -13.11 -5.83
N TRP A 68 -3.94 -12.42 -4.73
CA TRP A 68 -4.20 -12.94 -3.38
C TRP A 68 -5.19 -12.06 -2.64
N ALA A 69 -5.90 -12.63 -1.70
CA ALA A 69 -6.81 -11.88 -0.87
C ALA A 69 -6.75 -12.35 0.58
N MET A 70 -7.03 -11.44 1.50
CA MET A 70 -7.21 -11.74 2.92
C MET A 70 -8.71 -11.78 3.22
N HIS A 71 -9.19 -12.93 3.68
CA HIS A 71 -10.56 -13.13 4.12
C HIS A 71 -10.62 -13.08 5.64
N SER A 72 -11.45 -12.20 6.22
CA SER A 72 -11.68 -12.15 7.66
C SER A 72 -13.11 -12.58 8.00
N VAL A 73 -13.28 -13.52 8.94
CA VAL A 73 -14.63 -13.90 9.45
C VAL A 73 -15.11 -12.90 10.51
N GLY A 74 -15.12 -11.62 10.12
CA GLY A 74 -15.99 -10.57 10.66
C GLY A 74 -17.18 -10.40 9.70
N PRO A 75 -17.81 -9.22 9.54
CA PRO A 75 -18.85 -9.02 8.52
C PRO A 75 -18.29 -9.12 7.09
N GLY A 76 -17.93 -10.34 6.63
CA GLY A 76 -17.78 -10.72 5.22
C GLY A 76 -16.71 -9.99 4.40
N GLU A 77 -15.76 -9.28 5.01
CA GLU A 77 -14.82 -8.46 4.27
C GLU A 77 -13.64 -9.31 3.77
N VAL A 78 -13.62 -9.50 2.46
CA VAL A 78 -12.48 -9.99 1.69
C VAL A 78 -11.74 -8.77 1.16
N TYR A 79 -10.43 -8.75 1.36
CA TYR A 79 -9.55 -7.66 0.95
C TYR A 79 -8.61 -8.13 -0.15
N ALA A 80 -8.56 -7.41 -1.27
CA ALA A 80 -7.62 -7.67 -2.34
C ALA A 80 -6.18 -7.35 -1.91
N CYS A 81 -5.21 -8.12 -2.38
CA CYS A 81 -3.78 -7.94 -2.11
C CYS A 81 -2.97 -8.23 -3.38
N LEU A 82 -1.90 -7.47 -3.59
CA LEU A 82 -1.03 -7.62 -4.77
C LEU A 82 -0.16 -8.87 -4.68
N SER A 83 0.16 -9.33 -3.47
CA SER A 83 0.97 -10.52 -3.24
C SER A 83 0.47 -11.38 -2.09
N LYS A 84 0.94 -12.63 -2.05
CA LYS A 84 0.66 -13.54 -0.94
C LYS A 84 1.25 -13.03 0.37
N GLU A 85 2.47 -12.52 0.32
CA GLU A 85 3.18 -11.97 1.49
C GLU A 85 2.42 -10.79 2.08
N GLU A 86 1.87 -9.92 1.22
CA GLU A 86 1.03 -8.81 1.66
C GLU A 86 -0.25 -9.31 2.35
N ALA A 87 -0.94 -10.30 1.76
CA ALA A 87 -2.11 -10.91 2.38
C ALA A 87 -1.79 -11.59 3.72
N GLU A 88 -0.65 -12.29 3.82
CA GLU A 88 -0.15 -12.91 5.05
C GLU A 88 0.18 -11.87 6.12
N GLN A 89 0.82 -10.77 5.74
CA GLN A 89 1.16 -9.66 6.63
C GLN A 89 -0.10 -8.93 7.12
N ALA A 90 -1.07 -8.68 6.24
CA ALA A 90 -2.34 -8.08 6.59
C ALA A 90 -3.14 -8.98 7.55
N ALA A 91 -3.21 -10.28 7.25
CA ALA A 91 -3.86 -11.27 8.11
C ALA A 91 -3.22 -11.33 9.51
N GLN A 92 -1.88 -11.29 9.59
CA GLN A 92 -1.16 -11.26 10.86
C GLN A 92 -1.41 -9.97 11.63
N SER A 93 -1.35 -8.82 10.95
CA SER A 93 -1.59 -7.51 11.57
C SER A 93 -2.98 -7.43 12.20
N LEU A 94 -3.99 -8.02 11.54
CA LEU A 94 -5.35 -8.11 12.06
C LEU A 94 -5.43 -8.99 13.32
N ARG A 95 -4.78 -10.15 13.32
CA ARG A 95 -4.70 -11.01 14.51
C ARG A 95 -4.02 -10.30 15.69
N ASP A 96 -2.90 -9.64 15.43
CA ASP A 96 -2.15 -8.90 16.44
C ASP A 96 -2.98 -7.74 17.03
N ALA A 97 -3.75 -7.05 16.19
CA ALA A 97 -4.69 -6.02 16.64
C ALA A 97 -5.78 -6.60 17.55
N GLY A 98 -6.34 -7.77 17.20
CA GLY A 98 -7.30 -8.48 18.02
C GLY A 98 -6.74 -8.85 19.41
N VAL A 99 -5.50 -9.34 19.47
CA VAL A 99 -4.81 -9.64 20.74
C VAL A 99 -4.64 -8.38 21.59
N LYS A 100 -4.07 -7.32 21.02
CA LYS A 100 -3.89 -6.03 21.72
C LYS A 100 -5.21 -5.47 22.23
N TRP A 101 -6.29 -5.63 21.47
CA TRP A 101 -7.60 -5.13 21.88
C TRP A 101 -8.17 -5.93 23.06
N LYS A 102 -8.04 -7.27 23.01
CA LYS A 102 -8.39 -8.15 24.12
C LYS A 102 -7.61 -7.78 25.39
N GLU A 103 -6.30 -7.59 25.28
CA GLU A 103 -5.44 -7.17 26.41
C GLU A 103 -5.88 -5.83 26.99
N SER A 104 -6.20 -4.86 26.14
CA SER A 104 -6.71 -3.55 26.58
C SER A 104 -8.03 -3.66 27.36
N LYS A 105 -8.94 -4.54 26.94
CA LYS A 105 -10.20 -4.80 27.65
C LYS A 105 -9.97 -5.46 29.01
N VAL A 106 -9.09 -6.46 29.06
CA VAL A 106 -8.70 -7.11 30.32
C VAL A 106 -8.09 -6.09 31.29
N ALA A 107 -7.21 -5.21 30.81
CA ALA A 107 -6.59 -4.16 31.62
C ALA A 107 -7.63 -3.16 32.18
N ARG A 108 -8.74 -2.95 31.48
CA ARG A 108 -9.87 -2.11 31.93
C ARG A 108 -10.83 -2.84 32.87
N GLY A 109 -10.59 -4.12 33.17
CA GLY A 109 -11.47 -4.96 33.99
C GLY A 109 -12.77 -5.36 33.29
N GLU A 110 -12.83 -5.28 31.96
CA GLU A 110 -13.99 -5.72 31.18
C GLU A 110 -14.04 -7.26 31.08
N ASN A 111 -15.25 -7.82 31.03
CA ASN A 111 -15.43 -9.26 30.80
C ASN A 111 -15.11 -9.60 29.33
N VAL A 112 -14.23 -10.59 29.13
CA VAL A 112 -13.80 -11.11 27.82
C VAL A 112 -14.20 -12.58 27.59
N GLU A 113 -15.14 -13.10 28.37
CA GLU A 113 -15.60 -14.50 28.36
C GLU A 113 -16.22 -14.90 27.02
N PHE A 114 -16.85 -13.95 26.31
CA PHE A 114 -17.41 -14.13 24.98
C PHE A 114 -16.51 -13.58 23.86
N TRP A 115 -15.22 -13.35 24.13
CA TRP A 115 -14.29 -12.86 23.11
C TRP A 115 -14.08 -13.91 22.03
N THR A 116 -14.48 -13.59 20.81
CA THR A 116 -14.22 -14.41 19.62
C THR A 116 -12.88 -14.01 19.04
N GLU A 117 -11.98 -14.98 18.85
CA GLU A 117 -10.71 -14.72 18.18
C GLU A 117 -10.96 -14.27 16.75
N TRP A 118 -10.21 -13.26 16.33
CA TRP A 118 -10.29 -12.75 14.98
C TRP A 118 -9.59 -13.72 14.05
N VAL A 119 -10.37 -14.40 13.21
CA VAL A 119 -9.85 -15.36 12.25
C VAL A 119 -9.71 -14.66 10.90
N SER A 120 -8.50 -14.70 10.37
CA SER A 120 -8.12 -14.19 9.05
C SER A 120 -7.40 -15.28 8.27
N GLU A 121 -7.85 -15.50 7.04
CA GLU A 121 -7.37 -16.52 6.12
C GLU A 121 -6.78 -15.86 4.88
N VAL A 122 -5.71 -16.43 4.35
CA VAL A 122 -5.12 -16.01 3.07
C VAL A 122 -5.63 -16.95 2.00
N ILE A 123 -6.34 -16.39 1.03
CA ILE A 123 -6.96 -17.13 -0.06
C ILE A 123 -6.48 -16.58 -1.40
N PRO A 124 -6.49 -17.40 -2.47
CA PRO A 124 -6.43 -16.84 -3.82
C PRO A 124 -7.57 -15.84 -4.04
N SER A 125 -7.33 -14.83 -4.87
CA SER A 125 -8.35 -13.83 -5.22
C SER A 125 -9.64 -14.54 -5.70
N PRO A 126 -10.80 -14.25 -5.08
CA PRO A 126 -12.08 -14.77 -5.57
C PRO A 126 -12.60 -14.02 -6.79
N TRP A 127 -12.01 -12.86 -7.11
CA TRP A 127 -12.42 -12.00 -8.22
C TRP A 127 -11.60 -12.23 -9.49
N GLU A 128 -12.21 -11.87 -10.62
CA GLU A 128 -11.50 -11.75 -11.88
C GLU A 128 -10.42 -10.66 -11.80
N PRO A 129 -9.29 -10.77 -12.53
CA PRO A 129 -8.18 -9.84 -12.39
C PRO A 129 -8.56 -8.36 -12.53
N ALA A 130 -9.45 -8.02 -13.48
CA ALA A 130 -9.88 -6.64 -13.68
C ALA A 130 -10.64 -6.09 -12.46
N GLU A 131 -11.57 -6.88 -11.91
CA GLU A 131 -12.34 -6.53 -10.71
C GLU A 131 -11.43 -6.46 -9.48
N HIS A 132 -10.47 -7.38 -9.35
CA HIS A 132 -9.48 -7.35 -8.28
C HIS A 132 -8.67 -6.05 -8.26
N PHE A 133 -8.18 -5.61 -9.44
CA PHE A 133 -7.42 -4.35 -9.53
C PHE A 133 -8.30 -3.11 -9.32
N GLU A 134 -9.58 -3.16 -9.71
CA GLU A 134 -10.53 -2.10 -9.40
C GLU A 134 -10.73 -1.96 -7.89
N ILE A 135 -10.91 -3.08 -7.18
CA ILE A 135 -11.02 -3.12 -5.72
C ILE A 135 -9.74 -2.57 -5.07
N LEU A 136 -8.55 -3.00 -5.53
CA LEU A 136 -7.28 -2.47 -5.02
C LEU A 136 -7.15 -0.96 -5.21
N ALA A 137 -7.50 -0.45 -6.39
CA ALA A 137 -7.42 0.97 -6.68
C ALA A 137 -8.39 1.79 -5.80
N GLU A 138 -9.58 1.26 -5.52
CA GLU A 138 -10.53 1.88 -4.59
C GLU A 138 -10.00 1.88 -3.16
N GLN A 139 -9.46 0.75 -2.68
CA GLN A 139 -8.84 0.64 -1.36
C GLN A 139 -7.67 1.61 -1.18
N GLU A 140 -6.78 1.71 -2.17
CA GLU A 140 -5.65 2.65 -2.14
C GLU A 140 -6.12 4.10 -2.13
N LYS A 141 -7.16 4.42 -2.92
CA LYS A 141 -7.73 5.76 -2.96
C LYS A 141 -8.34 6.15 -1.62
N ASP A 142 -9.10 5.25 -1.00
CA ASP A 142 -9.74 5.48 0.30
C ASP A 142 -8.71 5.65 1.40
N GLU A 143 -7.67 4.81 1.44
CA GLU A 143 -6.58 4.95 2.41
C GLU A 143 -5.76 6.22 2.16
N ALA A 144 -5.49 6.58 0.90
CA ALA A 144 -4.81 7.83 0.58
C ALA A 144 -5.62 9.05 1.04
N GLU A 145 -6.94 9.04 0.89
CA GLU A 145 -7.80 10.11 1.36
C GLU A 145 -7.83 10.17 2.89
N ARG A 146 -7.96 9.02 3.55
CA ARG A 146 -7.88 8.93 5.01
C ARG A 146 -6.55 9.49 5.54
N LEU A 147 -5.42 9.12 4.93
CA LEU A 147 -4.10 9.61 5.31
C LEU A 147 -3.97 11.12 5.10
N ARG A 148 -4.53 11.67 4.02
CA ARG A 148 -4.57 13.13 3.80
C ARG A 148 -5.35 13.85 4.90
N VAL A 149 -6.54 13.36 5.24
CA VAL A 149 -7.36 13.96 6.31
C VAL A 149 -6.62 13.92 7.64
N LEU A 150 -6.03 12.77 7.99
CA LEU A 150 -5.23 12.64 9.21
C LEU A 150 -4.01 13.57 9.21
N ALA A 151 -3.30 13.68 8.09
CA ALA A 151 -2.15 14.56 7.98
C ALA A 151 -2.54 16.04 8.16
N THR A 152 -3.67 16.47 7.60
CA THR A 152 -4.21 17.81 7.80
C THR A 152 -4.53 18.05 9.27
N SER A 153 -5.29 17.14 9.90
CA SER A 153 -5.65 17.23 11.33
C SER A 153 -4.43 17.31 12.23
N LEU A 154 -3.43 16.45 12.03
CA LEU A 154 -2.19 16.47 12.82
C LEU A 154 -1.36 17.73 12.58
N THR A 155 -1.41 18.28 11.36
CA THR A 155 -0.74 19.56 11.06
C THR A 155 -1.41 20.71 11.80
N GLU A 156 -2.74 20.76 11.82
CA GLU A 156 -3.49 21.77 12.57
C GLU A 156 -3.24 21.65 14.08
N GLU A 157 -3.30 20.44 14.64
CA GLU A 157 -2.99 20.20 16.05
C GLU A 157 -1.56 20.63 16.40
N LYS A 158 -0.58 20.29 15.54
CA LYS A 158 0.81 20.71 15.72
C LYS A 158 0.94 22.23 15.74
N GLU A 159 0.29 22.95 14.82
CA GLU A 159 0.32 24.40 14.78
C GLU A 159 -0.37 25.02 16.01
N ASN A 160 -1.47 24.45 16.47
CA ASN A 160 -2.15 24.88 17.69
C ASN A 160 -1.27 24.66 18.93
N LEU A 161 -0.62 23.50 19.05
CA LEU A 161 0.32 23.21 20.13
C LEU A 161 1.53 24.13 20.08
N ARG A 162 2.04 24.41 18.87
CA ARG A 162 3.15 25.35 18.66
C ARG A 162 2.77 26.75 19.14
N LYS A 163 1.58 27.24 18.78
CA LYS A 163 1.06 28.53 19.26
C LYS A 163 0.89 28.55 20.79
N ALA A 164 0.29 27.51 21.36
CA ALA A 164 0.11 27.40 22.81
C ALA A 164 1.46 27.44 23.55
N LEU A 165 2.47 26.72 23.04
CA LEU A 165 3.82 26.75 23.58
C LEU A 165 4.45 28.15 23.44
N ALA A 166 4.34 28.79 22.28
CA ALA A 166 4.86 30.13 22.04
C ALA A 166 4.30 31.18 23.01
N GLY A 167 2.99 31.14 23.28
CA GLY A 167 2.37 32.04 24.25
C GLY A 167 2.68 31.70 25.71
N MET A 168 2.88 30.42 26.05
CA MET A 168 3.42 30.04 27.35
C MET A 168 4.82 30.63 27.55
N LEU A 169 5.70 30.56 26.53
CA LEU A 169 7.03 31.17 26.57
C LEU A 169 6.95 32.67 26.74
N PHE A 170 6.05 33.34 26.03
CA PHE A 170 5.82 34.78 26.20
C PHE A 170 5.41 35.12 27.65
N ALA A 171 4.52 34.34 28.25
CA ALA A 171 4.09 34.56 29.64
C ALA A 171 5.21 34.32 30.68
N PHE A 172 6.12 33.38 30.42
CA PHE A 172 7.31 33.18 31.25
C PHE A 172 8.34 34.30 31.06
N ASP A 173 8.50 34.82 29.84
CA ASP A 173 9.39 35.94 29.53
C ASP A 173 8.96 37.24 30.22
N ASP A 174 7.67 37.41 30.56
CA ASP A 174 7.13 38.55 31.32
C ASP A 174 7.42 38.48 32.84
N GLY A 175 8.31 37.56 33.27
CA GLY A 175 8.93 37.59 34.60
C GLY A 175 8.39 36.57 35.62
N VAL A 176 7.60 35.58 35.19
CA VAL A 176 7.11 34.52 36.09
C VAL A 176 8.14 33.37 36.17
N GLY A 177 8.76 33.15 37.33
CA GLY A 177 9.52 31.92 37.62
C GLY A 177 10.92 31.80 37.03
N LEU A 178 11.62 32.93 36.85
CA LEU A 178 12.95 33.07 36.20
C LEU A 178 14.06 32.17 36.78
N ASP A 179 13.98 31.75 38.04
CA ASP A 179 15.13 31.13 38.72
C ASP A 179 15.31 29.63 38.43
N TRP A 180 14.24 28.91 38.07
CA TRP A 180 14.28 27.46 37.82
C TRP A 180 13.91 27.06 36.39
N SER A 181 13.39 28.00 35.59
CA SER A 181 12.85 27.74 34.25
C SER A 181 13.79 28.18 33.11
N ALA A 182 14.88 28.90 33.40
CA ALA A 182 15.75 29.51 32.39
C ALA A 182 16.28 28.51 31.33
N ASP A 183 16.79 27.35 31.74
CA ASP A 183 17.31 26.33 30.81
C ASP A 183 16.20 25.72 29.95
N LEU A 184 15.00 25.55 30.52
CA LEU A 184 13.82 25.06 29.82
C LEU A 184 13.32 26.09 28.80
N LEU A 185 13.34 27.38 29.16
CA LEU A 185 12.96 28.49 28.28
C LEU A 185 13.93 28.63 27.11
N ASP A 186 15.24 28.54 27.35
CA ASP A 186 16.24 28.60 26.29
C ASP A 186 16.18 27.39 25.35
N TYR A 187 15.84 26.20 25.87
CA TYR A 187 15.57 25.04 25.01
C TYR A 187 14.30 25.24 24.18
N ALA A 188 13.22 25.73 24.78
CA ALA A 188 11.95 25.94 24.11
C ALA A 188 12.03 27.05 23.04
N ARG A 189 12.79 28.13 23.27
CA ARG A 189 13.08 29.20 22.27
C ARG A 189 13.79 28.67 21.02
N LYS A 190 14.58 27.59 21.14
CA LYS A 190 15.22 26.93 19.97
C LYS A 190 14.20 26.16 19.13
N LEU A 191 13.11 25.70 19.74
CA LEU A 191 12.08 24.88 19.09
C LEU A 191 10.96 25.75 18.49
N CYS A 192 10.58 26.84 19.16
CA CYS A 192 9.57 27.78 18.69
C CYS A 192 9.89 29.20 19.18
N PRO A 193 9.84 30.23 18.31
CA PRO A 193 9.92 31.62 18.76
C PRO A 193 8.72 31.96 19.66
N ALA A 194 8.91 32.85 20.62
CA ALA A 194 7.81 33.41 21.41
C ALA A 194 6.95 34.33 20.53
N GLU A 195 5.63 34.24 20.67
CA GLU A 195 4.67 35.05 19.91
C GLU A 195 3.60 35.61 20.84
N GLU A 196 3.28 36.89 20.67
CA GLU A 196 2.20 37.57 21.40
C GLU A 196 0.84 37.18 20.77
N PHE A 197 -0.08 36.67 21.59
CA PHE A 197 -1.45 36.43 21.13
C PHE A 197 -2.19 37.76 20.96
N LYS A 198 -2.41 38.18 19.72
CA LYS A 198 -3.31 39.30 19.42
C LYS A 198 -4.77 38.84 19.55
N PRO A 199 -5.66 39.63 20.17
CA PRO A 199 -7.09 39.33 20.25
C PRO A 199 -7.77 39.33 18.88
#